data_AF-A0A3A5LXM1-F1
#
_entry.id   AF-A0A3A5LXM1-F1
#
_cell.length_a   1.000
_cell.length_b   1.000
_cell.length_c   1.000
_cell.angle_alpha   90.00
_cell.angle_beta   90.00
_cell.angle_gamma   90.00
#
_symmetry.space_group_name_H-M   'P 1'
#
loop_
_entity.id
_entity.type
_entity.pdbx_description
1 polymer ?
#
loop_
_entity_poly.entity_id
_entity_poly.type
_entity_poly.pdbx_seq_one_letter_code
_entity_poly.pdbx_strand_id
1 'polypeptide(L)'
;MQSAPFRRRSFRIVATSAAALLVLSLAGCTPTPEPPDQPSPTTQAPSATAPASSPPSATESEPPAGAVRIAAVGDMNGPKTSKRSSPSGRNGAAITQLVQDDEIDAFLGLGDFQYDTAYCADYVKYWTKLWGGTMPKLYWVSAPN
;
A
#
# COMPACT_ATOMS: atom_id res chain seq x y z
N MET A 1 57.15 2.49 -30.64
CA MET A 1 56.24 1.78 -29.70
C MET A 1 55.45 0.77 -30.51
N GLN A 2 55.79 -0.52 -30.40
CA GLN A 2 55.13 -1.62 -31.09
C GLN A 2 53.97 -2.15 -30.24
N SER A 3 52.78 -2.24 -30.83
CA SER A 3 51.57 -2.72 -30.17
C SER A 3 51.42 -4.23 -30.36
N ALA A 4 51.16 -4.95 -29.27
CA ALA A 4 50.92 -6.40 -29.27
C ALA A 4 49.44 -6.72 -29.60
N PRO A 5 49.14 -7.82 -30.31
CA PRO A 5 47.77 -8.17 -30.67
C PRO A 5 46.99 -8.85 -29.53
N PHE A 6 45.73 -8.44 -29.37
CA PHE A 6 44.76 -8.96 -28.40
C PHE A 6 44.35 -10.40 -28.74
N ARG A 7 44.64 -11.35 -27.85
CA ARG A 7 44.20 -12.75 -27.94
C ARG A 7 42.75 -12.86 -27.43
N ARG A 8 41.77 -13.00 -28.34
CA ARG A 8 40.39 -13.34 -27.97
C ARG A 8 40.30 -14.81 -27.54
N ARG A 9 40.01 -15.06 -26.26
CA ARG A 9 39.64 -16.39 -25.75
C ARG A 9 38.15 -16.63 -26.02
N SER A 10 37.85 -17.65 -26.81
CA SER A 10 36.49 -18.11 -27.09
C SER A 10 35.97 -18.92 -25.90
N PHE A 11 35.04 -18.35 -25.13
CA PHE A 11 34.29 -19.09 -24.12
C PHE A 11 33.16 -19.86 -24.80
N ARG A 12 33.33 -21.19 -24.91
CA ARG A 12 32.23 -22.10 -25.23
C ARG A 12 31.49 -22.39 -23.93
N ILE A 13 30.36 -21.72 -23.70
CA ILE A 13 29.45 -22.03 -22.60
C ILE A 13 28.41 -23.01 -23.16
N VAL A 14 28.50 -24.26 -22.69
CA VAL A 14 27.48 -25.30 -22.89
C VAL A 14 26.45 -25.09 -21.79
N ALA A 15 25.24 -24.65 -22.14
CA ALA A 15 24.12 -24.57 -21.21
C ALA A 15 23.20 -25.77 -21.44
N THR A 16 23.22 -26.69 -20.48
CA THR A 16 22.34 -27.85 -20.40
C THR A 16 20.92 -27.43 -20.03
N SER A 17 19.97 -27.71 -20.91
CA SER A 17 18.54 -27.52 -20.70
C SER A 17 18.00 -28.56 -19.69
N ALA A 18 17.55 -28.11 -18.52
CA ALA A 18 16.74 -28.92 -17.61
C ALA A 18 15.29 -28.41 -17.67
N ALA A 19 14.44 -29.13 -18.40
CA ALA A 19 13.01 -28.91 -18.40
C ALA A 19 12.40 -29.60 -17.18
N ALA A 20 12.03 -28.83 -16.15
CA ALA A 20 11.20 -29.31 -15.05
C ALA A 20 9.73 -29.05 -15.41
N LEU A 21 9.02 -30.11 -15.76
CA LEU A 21 7.56 -30.12 -15.94
C LEU A 21 6.89 -29.98 -14.57
N LEU A 22 6.38 -28.79 -14.24
CA LEU A 22 5.47 -28.58 -13.12
C LEU A 22 4.03 -28.84 -13.61
N VAL A 23 3.45 -29.96 -13.17
CA VAL A 23 2.03 -30.25 -13.33
C VAL A 23 1.30 -29.54 -12.19
N LEU A 24 0.68 -28.38 -12.47
CA LEU A 24 -0.30 -27.80 -11.55
C LEU A 24 -1.67 -28.47 -11.80
N SER A 25 -2.17 -29.13 -10.75
CA SER A 25 -3.53 -29.67 -10.70
C SER A 25 -4.55 -28.53 -10.69
N LEU A 26 -5.34 -28.40 -11.76
CA LEU A 26 -6.56 -27.61 -11.79
C LEU A 26 -7.70 -28.42 -11.15
N ALA A 27 -7.76 -28.42 -9.83
CA ALA A 27 -8.94 -28.87 -9.10
C ALA A 27 -9.68 -27.64 -8.57
N GLY A 28 -10.88 -27.38 -9.08
CA GLY A 28 -11.90 -26.64 -8.34
C GLY A 28 -12.31 -25.25 -8.84
N CYS A 29 -12.51 -25.06 -10.15
CA CYS A 29 -13.46 -24.03 -10.61
C CYS A 29 -14.86 -24.66 -10.72
N THR A 30 -15.54 -24.80 -9.59
CA THR A 30 -17.00 -24.89 -9.57
C THR A 30 -17.51 -23.71 -8.74
N PRO A 31 -18.39 -22.85 -9.27
CA PRO A 31 -19.03 -21.82 -8.46
C PRO A 31 -19.75 -22.50 -7.30
N THR A 32 -19.52 -21.97 -6.08
CA THR A 32 -20.33 -22.30 -4.91
C THR A 32 -21.81 -22.05 -5.25
N PRO A 33 -22.73 -23.01 -5.01
CA PRO A 33 -24.15 -22.77 -5.22
C PRO A 33 -24.62 -21.59 -4.37
N GLU A 34 -25.36 -20.67 -4.99
CA GLU A 34 -26.01 -19.55 -4.33
C GLU A 34 -27.00 -20.08 -3.27
N PRO A 35 -26.88 -19.68 -2.00
CA PRO A 35 -27.89 -20.00 -1.00
C PRO A 35 -29.24 -19.39 -1.42
N PRO A 36 -30.37 -20.05 -1.17
CA PRO A 36 -31.68 -19.46 -1.45
C PRO A 36 -31.81 -18.13 -0.69
N ASP A 37 -32.42 -17.14 -1.36
CA ASP A 37 -32.73 -15.82 -0.80
C ASP A 37 -33.36 -15.93 0.58
N GLN A 38 -32.51 -15.83 1.61
CA GLN A 38 -32.98 -15.69 2.97
C GLN A 38 -33.45 -14.24 3.10
N PRO A 39 -34.73 -13.99 3.42
CA PRO A 39 -35.19 -12.63 3.64
C PRO A 39 -34.30 -12.00 4.70
N SER A 40 -33.67 -10.87 4.35
CA SER A 40 -32.84 -10.13 5.29
C SER A 40 -33.67 -9.87 6.54
N PRO A 41 -33.19 -10.23 7.75
CA PRO A 41 -33.83 -9.72 8.94
C PRO A 41 -33.78 -8.20 8.82
N THR A 42 -34.94 -7.57 8.88
CA THR A 42 -35.05 -6.12 8.98
C THR A 42 -34.40 -5.76 10.30
N THR A 43 -33.10 -5.50 10.30
CA THR A 43 -32.41 -4.90 11.44
C THR A 43 -32.94 -3.48 11.52
N GLN A 44 -34.02 -3.35 12.26
CA GLN A 44 -34.49 -2.08 12.78
C GLN A 44 -33.36 -1.59 13.67
N ALA A 45 -32.50 -0.73 13.11
CA ALA A 45 -31.48 -0.06 13.88
C ALA A 45 -32.18 0.65 15.05
N PRO A 46 -31.84 0.36 16.31
CA PRO A 46 -32.35 1.18 17.39
C PRO A 46 -31.89 2.60 17.10
N SER A 47 -32.86 3.50 16.96
CA SER A 47 -32.62 4.92 16.90
C SER A 47 -32.10 5.33 18.27
N ALA A 48 -30.79 5.20 18.47
CA ALA A 48 -30.12 5.70 19.64
C ALA A 48 -30.03 7.22 19.49
N THR A 49 -31.09 7.91 19.92
CA THR A 49 -30.98 9.30 20.36
C THR A 49 -30.19 9.33 21.66
N ALA A 50 -28.88 9.12 21.57
CA ALA A 50 -27.97 9.61 22.58
C ALA A 50 -27.65 11.06 22.17
N PRO A 51 -27.71 12.05 23.09
CA PRO A 51 -27.05 13.31 22.83
C PRO A 51 -25.58 12.99 22.57
N ALA A 52 -25.02 13.55 21.50
CA ALA A 52 -23.58 13.54 21.29
C ALA A 52 -22.94 14.34 22.43
N SER A 53 -22.68 13.68 23.56
CA SER A 53 -21.74 14.18 24.53
C SER A 53 -20.40 14.18 23.81
N SER A 54 -19.90 15.39 23.53
CA SER A 54 -18.54 15.57 23.04
C SER A 54 -17.62 14.67 23.88
N PRO A 55 -16.74 13.86 23.27
CA PRO A 55 -15.72 13.16 24.03
C PRO A 55 -15.02 14.19 24.92
N PRO A 56 -14.73 13.87 26.19
CA PRO A 56 -14.01 14.80 27.05
C PRO A 56 -12.79 15.24 26.26
N SER A 57 -12.63 16.56 26.14
CA SER A 57 -11.47 17.18 25.50
C SER A 57 -10.26 16.54 26.17
N ALA A 58 -9.64 15.59 25.48
CA ALA A 58 -8.46 14.93 26.01
C ALA A 58 -7.49 16.07 26.26
N THR A 59 -7.14 16.29 27.53
CA THR A 59 -5.99 17.12 27.83
C THR A 59 -4.85 16.45 27.08
N GLU A 60 -4.32 17.14 26.06
CA GLU A 60 -3.22 16.64 25.27
C GLU A 60 -2.03 16.54 26.21
N SER A 61 -1.91 15.38 26.86
CA SER A 61 -0.79 15.05 27.71
C SER A 61 0.39 14.92 26.79
N GLU A 62 1.44 15.71 27.05
CA GLU A 62 2.69 15.57 26.33
C GLU A 62 3.11 14.09 26.36
N PRO A 63 3.45 13.49 25.20
CA PRO A 63 3.86 12.11 25.16
C PRO A 63 5.05 11.90 26.11
N PRO A 64 5.15 10.75 26.79
CA PRO A 64 6.28 10.49 27.67
C PRO A 64 7.59 10.59 26.88
N ALA A 65 8.66 11.04 27.55
CA ALA A 65 9.98 11.11 26.93
C ALA A 65 10.37 9.75 26.33
N GLY A 66 10.71 9.74 25.04
CA GLY A 66 11.01 8.52 24.28
C GLY A 66 9.79 7.81 23.69
N ALA A 67 8.60 8.42 23.69
CA ALA A 67 7.46 7.91 22.94
C ALA A 67 7.77 7.90 21.43
N VAL A 68 7.29 6.86 20.75
CA VAL A 68 7.36 6.74 19.29
C VAL A 68 6.04 7.19 18.69
N ARG A 69 6.08 8.14 17.76
CA ARG A 69 4.92 8.66 17.03
C ARG A 69 4.89 8.05 15.63
N ILE A 70 3.83 7.31 15.34
CA ILE A 70 3.67 6.62 14.05
C ILE A 70 2.38 7.11 13.40
N ALA A 71 2.48 7.58 12.16
CA ALA A 71 1.30 7.76 11.31
C ALA A 71 0.98 6.43 10.62
N ALA A 72 -0.30 6.12 10.40
CA ALA A 72 -0.72 4.93 9.68
C ALA A 72 -1.89 5.22 8.74
N VAL A 73 -1.83 4.72 7.51
CA VAL A 73 -2.89 4.89 6.50
C VAL A 73 -3.01 3.62 5.66
N GLY A 74 -4.21 3.08 5.52
CA GLY A 74 -4.59 2.09 4.49
C GLY A 74 -5.37 2.74 3.36
N ASP A 75 -5.81 1.94 2.37
CA ASP A 75 -6.71 2.43 1.30
C ASP A 75 -6.15 3.67 0.59
N MET A 76 -4.83 3.67 0.38
CA MET A 76 -4.08 4.91 0.26
C MET A 76 -4.42 5.71 -0.99
N ASN A 77 -4.64 5.05 -2.12
CA ASN A 77 -4.86 5.78 -3.36
C ASN A 77 -5.76 5.03 -4.33
N GLY A 78 -6.94 5.60 -4.60
CA GLY A 78 -7.86 5.14 -5.64
C GLY A 78 -7.20 5.05 -7.03
N PRO A 79 -7.87 4.40 -8.01
CA PRO A 79 -7.32 4.16 -9.33
C PRO A 79 -6.85 5.47 -9.99
N LYS A 80 -5.56 5.55 -10.35
CA LYS A 80 -4.95 6.67 -11.08
C LYS A 80 -5.21 8.05 -10.42
N THR A 81 -5.42 8.08 -9.11
CA THR A 81 -5.72 9.30 -8.38
C THR A 81 -4.46 10.16 -8.25
N SER A 82 -4.57 11.44 -8.64
CA SER A 82 -3.46 12.40 -8.64
C SER A 82 -3.85 13.83 -8.27
N LYS A 83 -5.13 14.08 -7.99
CA LYS A 83 -5.60 15.40 -7.56
C LYS A 83 -5.21 15.64 -6.11
N ARG A 84 -4.47 16.72 -5.83
CA ARG A 84 -4.09 17.10 -4.44
C ARG A 84 -5.30 17.34 -3.53
N SER A 85 -6.42 17.79 -4.07
CA SER A 85 -7.67 18.00 -3.33
C SER A 85 -8.47 16.73 -3.05
N SER A 86 -8.08 15.58 -3.62
CA SER A 86 -8.73 14.29 -3.33
C SER A 86 -8.51 13.88 -1.85
N PRO A 87 -9.31 12.95 -1.29
CA PRO A 87 -9.05 12.39 0.03
C PRO A 87 -7.61 11.86 0.17
N SER A 88 -7.16 11.06 -0.79
CA SER A 88 -5.77 10.57 -0.87
C SER A 88 -4.75 11.72 -0.88
N GLY A 89 -4.96 12.74 -1.72
CA GLY A 89 -4.05 13.87 -1.83
C GLY A 89 -3.95 14.71 -0.54
N ARG A 90 -5.06 14.90 0.18
CA ARG A 90 -5.08 15.61 1.47
C ARG A 90 -4.38 14.81 2.55
N ASN A 91 -4.62 13.50 2.62
CA ASN A 91 -3.94 12.62 3.58
C ASN A 91 -2.43 12.57 3.30
N GLY A 92 -2.04 12.38 2.03
CA GLY A 92 -0.64 12.39 1.62
C GLY A 92 0.09 13.70 1.94
N ALA A 93 -0.58 14.84 1.75
CA ALA A 93 -0.05 16.14 2.13
C ALA A 93 0.13 16.29 3.65
N ALA A 94 -0.87 15.89 4.45
CA ALA A 94 -0.79 15.96 5.91
C ALA A 94 0.35 15.09 6.47
N ILE A 95 0.47 13.84 6.01
CA ILE A 95 1.57 12.96 6.46
C ILE A 95 2.92 13.46 5.95
N THR A 96 2.98 13.99 4.71
CA THR A 96 4.22 14.60 4.19
C THR A 96 4.68 15.74 5.08
N GLN A 97 3.75 16.58 5.57
CA GLN A 97 4.08 17.65 6.49
C GLN A 97 4.63 17.10 7.83
N LEU A 98 3.98 16.09 8.42
CA LEU A 98 4.48 15.44 9.63
C LEU A 98 5.89 14.83 9.45
N VAL A 99 6.19 14.31 8.25
CA VAL A 99 7.54 13.80 7.92
C VAL A 99 8.55 14.95 7.83
N GLN A 100 8.19 16.06 7.19
CA GLN A 100 9.06 17.23 6.98
C GLN A 100 9.34 17.99 8.28
N ASP A 101 8.33 18.09 9.15
CA ASP A 101 8.41 18.79 10.43
C ASP A 101 9.00 17.90 11.54
N ASP A 102 9.42 16.67 11.19
CA ASP A 102 9.98 15.67 12.11
C ASP A 102 9.03 15.28 13.26
N GLU A 103 7.72 15.39 13.04
CA GLU A 103 6.70 15.14 14.07
C GLU A 103 6.34 13.67 14.26
N ILE A 104 6.69 12.81 13.29
CA ILE A 104 6.51 11.36 13.38
C ILE A 104 7.84 10.65 13.16
N ASP A 105 8.07 9.56 13.87
CA ASP A 105 9.26 8.71 13.71
C ASP A 105 9.14 7.78 12.50
N ALA A 106 7.91 7.36 12.19
CA ALA A 106 7.62 6.44 11.09
C ALA A 106 6.22 6.68 10.51
N PHE A 107 6.06 6.27 9.25
CA PHE A 107 4.79 6.18 8.55
C PHE A 107 4.55 4.74 8.09
N LEU A 108 3.45 4.14 8.52
CA LEU A 108 3.00 2.82 8.07
C LEU A 108 1.95 2.95 6.96
N GLY A 109 2.35 2.60 5.73
CA GLY A 109 1.44 2.43 4.60
C GLY A 109 0.88 1.01 4.60
N LEU A 110 -0.41 0.86 4.89
CA LEU A 110 -1.06 -0.43 5.16
C LEU A 110 -1.62 -1.13 3.90
N GLY A 111 -1.32 -0.62 2.71
CA GLY A 111 -1.73 -1.22 1.44
C GLY A 111 -2.58 -0.31 0.56
N ASP A 112 -3.08 -0.87 -0.54
CA ASP A 112 -3.91 -0.17 -1.52
C ASP A 112 -3.28 1.14 -2.02
N PHE A 113 -1.96 1.05 -2.21
CA PHE A 113 -1.15 2.09 -2.84
C PHE A 113 -1.67 2.41 -4.25
N GLN A 114 -2.30 1.44 -4.92
CA GLN A 114 -3.16 1.64 -6.09
C GLN A 114 -4.23 0.55 -6.16
N TYR A 115 -5.51 0.94 -6.29
CA TYR A 115 -6.61 0.01 -6.53
C TYR A 115 -6.57 -0.63 -7.94
N ASP A 116 -7.24 -1.78 -8.05
CA ASP A 116 -7.48 -2.63 -9.24
C ASP A 116 -6.24 -3.28 -9.85
N THR A 117 -5.31 -2.49 -10.39
CA THR A 117 -4.11 -3.02 -11.04
C THR A 117 -2.97 -2.02 -10.89
N ALA A 118 -2.01 -2.36 -10.04
CA ALA A 118 -0.88 -1.51 -9.74
C ALA A 118 0.31 -1.81 -10.67
N TYR A 119 0.37 -1.13 -11.82
CA TYR A 119 1.56 -1.15 -12.65
C TYR A 119 2.68 -0.29 -12.02
N CYS A 120 3.94 -0.70 -12.16
CA CYS A 120 5.08 0.10 -11.67
C CYS A 120 5.06 1.55 -12.18
N ALA A 121 4.62 1.75 -13.43
CA ALA A 121 4.47 3.07 -14.02
C ALA A 121 3.42 3.94 -13.31
N ASP A 122 2.36 3.34 -12.76
CA ASP A 122 1.28 4.05 -12.10
C ASP A 122 1.68 4.55 -10.71
N TYR A 123 2.59 3.85 -10.03
CA TYR A 123 3.18 4.37 -8.79
C TYR A 123 3.91 5.68 -9.04
N VAL A 124 4.77 5.73 -10.05
CA VAL A 124 5.51 6.95 -10.40
C VAL A 124 4.57 8.05 -10.92
N LYS A 125 3.60 7.68 -11.75
CA LYS A 125 2.74 8.64 -12.46
C LYS A 125 1.65 9.25 -11.58
N TYR A 126 1.12 8.50 -10.62
CA TYR A 126 -0.04 8.87 -9.82
C TYR A 126 0.28 8.93 -8.33
N TRP A 127 0.74 7.81 -7.75
CA TRP A 127 0.92 7.70 -6.30
C TRP A 127 2.02 8.62 -5.77
N THR A 128 3.21 8.63 -6.38
CA THR A 128 4.36 9.45 -5.95
C THR A 128 4.06 10.93 -5.95
N LYS A 129 3.14 11.41 -6.80
CA LYS A 129 2.73 12.83 -6.81
C LYS A 129 2.01 13.27 -5.54
N LEU A 130 1.34 12.35 -4.87
CA LEU A 130 0.55 12.62 -3.66
C LEU A 130 1.29 12.17 -2.40
N TRP A 131 2.00 11.04 -2.48
CA TRP A 131 2.57 10.36 -1.32
C TRP A 131 4.10 10.32 -1.31
N GLY A 132 4.77 10.78 -2.38
CA GLY A 132 6.22 10.72 -2.50
C GLY A 132 6.97 11.46 -1.39
N GLY A 133 6.36 12.50 -0.81
CA GLY A 133 6.92 13.22 0.34
C GLY A 133 6.99 12.40 1.63
N THR A 134 6.26 11.29 1.71
CA THR A 134 6.26 10.39 2.88
C THR A 134 7.37 9.33 2.84
N MET A 135 8.01 9.13 1.68
CA MET A 135 8.96 8.04 1.45
C MET A 135 10.13 7.95 2.45
N PRO A 136 10.71 9.06 2.97
CA PRO A 136 11.82 8.98 3.91
C PRO A 136 11.52 8.23 5.21
N LYS A 137 10.23 8.15 5.60
CA LYS A 137 9.78 7.47 6.83
C LYS A 137 8.78 6.34 6.55
N LEU A 138 8.56 5.99 5.29
CA LEU A 138 7.56 5.00 4.89
C LEU A 138 8.08 3.57 5.13
N TYR A 139 7.32 2.83 5.90
CA TYR A 139 7.35 1.38 5.99
C TYR A 139 6.04 0.85 5.40
N TRP A 140 6.13 -0.09 4.47
CA TRP A 140 4.97 -0.56 3.71
C TRP A 140 4.62 -2.02 4.02
N VAL A 141 3.32 -2.29 4.04
CA VAL A 141 2.76 -3.64 4.09
C VAL A 141 1.93 -3.83 2.82
N SER A 142 2.13 -4.95 2.11
CA SER A 142 1.25 -5.32 1.02
C SER A 142 -0.10 -5.74 1.61
N ALA A 143 -1.18 -5.00 1.31
CA ALA A 143 -2.52 -5.50 1.56
C ALA A 143 -2.82 -6.68 0.62
N PRO A 144 -3.62 -7.66 1.06
CA PRO A 144 -4.13 -8.70 0.17
C PRO A 144 -5.05 -8.07 -0.88
N ASN A 145 -4.85 -8.47 -2.14
CA ASN A 145 -5.80 -8.25 -3.24
C ASN A 145 -6.68 -9.49 -3.42
#